data_AF-A0A8T9SYK0-F1
#
_entry.id   AF-A0A8T9SYK0-F1
#
_cell.length_a   1.000
_cell.length_b   1.000
_cell.length_c   1.000
_cell.angle_alpha   90.00
_cell.angle_beta   90.00
_cell.angle_gamma   90.00
#
_symmetry.space_group_name_H-M   'P 1'
#
loop_
_entity.id
_entity.type
_entity.pdbx_description
1 polymer ?
#
loop_
_entity_poly.entity_id
_entity_poly.type
_entity_poly.pdbx_seq_one_letter_code
_entity_poly.pdbx_strand_id
1 'polypeptide(L)'
;MAIASPLPTDCYPVHDALGQLIATAYYHTQGELLCVVWTGHITNVEVLQVAEAFLQLQALRPIRRLYNDKTTTTGDWAEAMPWLEFEWLPKAIHQGLQAIAYVLSPDISNQLISRRFADRVRPQLPIRLFFDYDKEAALGWLQAQ
;
A
#
# COMPACT_ATOMS: atom_id res chain seq x y z
N MET A 1 1.34 -8.46 24.77
CA MET A 1 1.51 -9.80 24.16
C MET A 1 1.84 -9.52 22.69
N ALA A 2 3.08 -9.71 22.26
CA ALA A 2 3.47 -9.44 20.88
C ALA A 2 2.80 -10.49 19.99
N ILE A 3 1.81 -10.07 19.22
CA ILE A 3 1.24 -10.90 18.16
C ILE A 3 2.30 -10.90 17.07
N ALA A 4 3.10 -11.97 17.01
CA ALA A 4 4.01 -12.18 15.90
C ALA A 4 3.17 -12.09 14.62
N SER A 5 3.51 -11.16 13.72
CA SER A 5 2.88 -11.08 12.41
C SER A 5 2.97 -12.47 11.76
N PRO A 6 1.84 -13.06 11.33
CA PRO A 6 1.87 -14.39 10.73
C PRO A 6 2.85 -14.37 9.55
N LEU A 7 3.63 -15.44 9.37
CA LEU A 7 4.51 -15.54 8.20
C LEU A 7 3.66 -15.39 6.92
N PRO A 8 4.15 -14.65 5.91
CA PRO A 8 3.41 -14.46 4.68
C PRO A 8 3.17 -15.81 3.99
N THR A 9 1.96 -16.00 3.46
CA THR A 9 1.60 -17.21 2.71
C THR A 9 2.29 -17.18 1.34
N ASP A 10 2.33 -16.01 0.71
CA ASP A 10 2.91 -15.82 -0.60
C ASP A 10 3.68 -14.50 -0.68
N CYS A 11 4.68 -14.45 -1.56
CA CYS A 11 5.53 -13.29 -1.79
C CYS A 11 5.58 -12.96 -3.29
N TYR A 12 5.33 -11.71 -3.64
CA TYR A 12 5.25 -11.21 -5.02
C TYR A 12 6.17 -9.98 -5.17
N PRO A 13 7.40 -10.15 -5.67
CA PRO A 13 8.25 -9.01 -5.98
C PRO A 13 7.77 -8.31 -7.26
N VAL A 14 7.74 -6.99 -7.23
CA VAL A 14 7.41 -6.13 -8.37
C VAL A 14 8.69 -5.41 -8.79
N HIS A 15 9.08 -5.59 -10.05
CA HIS A 15 10.26 -4.99 -10.64
C HIS A 15 9.85 -4.00 -11.72
N ASP A 16 10.57 -2.88 -11.86
CA ASP A 16 10.38 -1.94 -12.97
C ASP A 16 10.83 -2.53 -14.33
N ALA A 17 10.74 -1.74 -15.39
CA ALA A 17 11.16 -2.13 -16.74
C ALA A 17 12.66 -2.44 -16.87
N LEU A 18 13.49 -1.96 -15.94
CA LEU A 18 14.93 -2.21 -15.89
C LEU A 18 15.28 -3.41 -15.00
N GLY A 19 14.29 -4.06 -14.39
CA GLY A 19 14.47 -5.19 -13.48
C GLY A 19 14.85 -4.79 -12.06
N GLN A 20 14.75 -3.51 -11.69
CA GLN A 20 14.98 -3.06 -10.33
C GLN A 20 13.74 -3.34 -9.46
N LEU A 21 13.96 -3.91 -8.27
CA LEU A 21 12.88 -4.13 -7.31
C LEU A 21 12.34 -2.79 -6.81
N ILE A 22 11.03 -2.57 -6.97
CA ILE A 22 10.34 -1.33 -6.58
C ILE A 22 9.33 -1.55 -5.44
N ALA A 23 8.81 -2.76 -5.31
CA ALA A 23 8.01 -3.18 -4.16
C ALA A 23 8.02 -4.70 -4.00
N THR A 24 7.77 -5.16 -2.77
CA THR A 24 7.45 -6.57 -2.50
C THR A 24 6.09 -6.63 -1.83
N ALA A 25 5.18 -7.43 -2.39
CA ALA A 25 3.87 -7.68 -1.81
C ALA A 25 3.84 -9.04 -1.11
N TYR A 26 3.43 -9.04 0.15
CA TYR A 26 3.30 -10.22 0.98
C TYR A 26 1.83 -10.47 1.27
N TYR A 27 1.31 -11.61 0.83
CA TYR A 27 -0.09 -11.96 1.04
C TYR A 27 -0.24 -12.86 2.26
N HIS A 28 -1.15 -12.50 3.16
CA HIS A 28 -1.52 -13.28 4.33
C HIS A 28 -2.97 -13.75 4.16
N THR A 29 -3.14 -15.04 3.94
CA THR A 29 -4.47 -15.68 3.80
C THR A 29 -5.35 -15.43 5.01
N GLN A 30 -4.77 -15.50 6.21
CA GLN A 30 -5.47 -15.16 7.45
C GLN A 30 -5.75 -13.67 7.50
N GLY A 31 -7.00 -13.33 7.20
CA GLY A 31 -7.51 -11.98 7.26
C GLY A 31 -7.29 -11.16 5.98
N GLU A 32 -7.10 -11.82 4.83
CA GLU A 32 -7.24 -11.19 3.51
C GLU A 32 -6.42 -9.90 3.40
N LEU A 33 -5.18 -9.98 3.91
CA LEU A 33 -4.27 -8.86 4.12
C LEU A 33 -3.14 -8.92 3.09
N LEU A 34 -2.93 -7.82 2.38
CA LEU A 34 -1.75 -7.61 1.57
C LEU A 34 -0.85 -6.56 2.22
N CYS A 35 0.41 -6.92 2.46
CA CYS A 35 1.45 -6.01 2.91
C CYS A 35 2.35 -5.65 1.73
N VAL A 36 2.32 -4.40 1.26
CA VAL A 36 3.17 -3.92 0.18
C VAL A 36 4.27 -3.06 0.77
N VAL A 37 5.50 -3.53 0.66
CA VAL A 37 6.71 -2.82 1.11
C VAL A 37 7.41 -2.24 -0.10
N TRP A 38 7.42 -0.92 -0.20
CA TRP A 38 8.02 -0.19 -1.31
C TRP A 38 9.50 0.09 -1.05
N THR A 39 10.31 0.16 -2.10
CA THR A 39 11.75 0.45 -1.97
C THR A 39 12.26 1.31 -3.13
N GLY A 40 13.30 2.10 -2.87
CA GLY A 40 13.99 2.86 -3.90
C GLY A 40 13.39 4.24 -4.17
N HIS A 41 13.70 4.77 -5.36
CA HIS A 41 13.24 6.08 -5.81
C HIS A 41 11.98 5.91 -6.66
N ILE A 42 10.84 6.36 -6.14
CA ILE A 42 9.52 6.07 -6.69
C ILE A 42 8.97 7.30 -7.39
N THR A 43 8.66 7.15 -8.67
CA THR A 43 7.96 8.15 -9.48
C THR A 43 6.50 7.71 -9.72
N ASN A 44 5.78 8.45 -10.55
CA ASN A 44 4.44 8.06 -10.98
C ASN A 44 4.44 6.71 -11.73
N VAL A 45 5.48 6.40 -12.51
CA VAL A 45 5.55 5.15 -13.28
C VAL A 45 5.51 3.93 -12.37
N GLU A 46 6.37 3.90 -11.35
CA GLU A 46 6.43 2.79 -10.39
C GLU A 46 5.14 2.71 -9.55
N VAL A 47 4.53 3.85 -9.23
CA VAL A 47 3.26 3.85 -8.50
C VAL A 47 2.14 3.21 -9.31
N LEU A 48 1.99 3.57 -10.58
CA LEU A 48 0.99 2.96 -11.47
C LEU A 48 1.23 1.45 -11.58
N GLN A 49 2.48 1.04 -11.79
CA GLN A 49 2.83 -0.36 -11.96
C GLN A 49 2.50 -1.22 -10.73
N VAL A 50 2.87 -0.76 -9.53
CA VAL A 50 2.56 -1.48 -8.29
C VAL A 50 1.06 -1.47 -7.99
N ALA A 51 0.37 -0.37 -8.29
CA ALA A 51 -1.08 -0.26 -8.11
C ALA A 51 -1.87 -1.17 -9.07
N GLU A 52 -1.40 -1.35 -10.31
CA GLU A 52 -1.95 -2.33 -11.25
C GLU A 52 -1.67 -3.76 -10.80
N ALA A 53 -0.44 -4.06 -10.35
CA ALA A 53 -0.10 -5.36 -9.80
C ALA A 53 -0.97 -5.72 -8.58
N PHE A 54 -1.30 -4.74 -7.74
CA PHE A 54 -2.27 -4.90 -6.65
C PHE A 54 -3.64 -5.36 -7.17
N LEU A 55 -4.21 -4.69 -8.19
CA LEU A 55 -5.52 -5.03 -8.74
C LEU A 55 -5.51 -6.42 -9.40
N GLN A 56 -4.41 -6.77 -10.09
CA GLN A 56 -4.24 -8.10 -10.66
C GLN A 56 -4.23 -9.19 -9.57
N LEU A 57 -3.54 -8.93 -8.45
CA LEU A 57 -3.51 -9.86 -7.33
C LEU A 57 -4.88 -9.95 -6.64
N GLN A 58 -5.57 -8.84 -6.47
CA GLN A 58 -6.90 -8.77 -5.86
C GLN A 58 -7.98 -9.49 -6.71
N ALA A 59 -7.79 -9.58 -8.03
CA ALA A 59 -8.65 -10.39 -8.90
C ALA A 59 -8.46 -11.91 -8.68
N LEU A 60 -7.31 -12.35 -8.15
CA LEU A 60 -6.97 -13.75 -7.93
C LEU A 60 -7.13 -14.20 -6.47
N ARG A 61 -7.11 -13.24 -5.54
CA ARG A 61 -7.10 -13.47 -4.10
C ARG A 61 -7.99 -12.42 -3.42
N PRO A 62 -8.78 -12.78 -2.41
CA PRO A 62 -9.50 -11.78 -1.63
C PRO A 62 -8.51 -10.90 -0.86
N ILE A 63 -8.52 -9.59 -1.16
CA ILE A 63 -7.72 -8.60 -0.44
C ILE A 63 -8.67 -7.55 0.09
N ARG A 64 -8.90 -7.57 1.40
CA ARG A 64 -9.79 -6.63 2.10
C ARG A 64 -9.01 -5.56 2.84
N ARG A 65 -7.73 -5.81 3.14
CA ARG A 65 -6.90 -4.91 3.92
C ARG A 65 -5.55 -4.73 3.27
N LEU A 66 -5.12 -3.49 3.19
CA LEU A 66 -3.83 -3.12 2.62
C LEU A 66 -2.96 -2.47 3.70
N TYR A 67 -1.82 -3.09 3.98
CA TYR A 67 -0.72 -2.46 4.70
C TYR A 67 0.27 -1.93 3.67
N ASN A 68 0.40 -0.62 3.57
CA ASN A 68 1.21 0.06 2.55
C ASN A 68 2.40 0.75 3.23
N ASP A 69 3.59 0.21 3.05
CA ASP A 69 4.81 0.66 3.72
C ASP A 69 5.77 1.36 2.78
N LYS A 70 5.96 2.67 2.97
CA LYS A 70 6.84 3.52 2.17
C LYS A 70 8.10 3.97 2.90
N THR A 71 8.46 3.37 4.04
CA THR A 71 9.58 3.87 4.87
C THR A 71 10.94 3.87 4.18
N THR A 72 11.12 3.02 3.16
CA THR A 72 12.37 2.90 2.39
C THR A 72 12.27 3.55 1.02
N THR A 73 11.32 4.47 0.82
CA THR A 73 11.13 5.16 -0.47
C THR A 73 11.51 6.63 -0.42
N THR A 74 11.95 7.13 -1.57
CA THR A 74 12.09 8.56 -1.86
C THR A 74 11.38 8.88 -3.18
N GLY A 75 11.47 10.13 -3.65
CA GLY A 75 10.96 10.52 -4.96
C GLY A 75 9.57 11.14 -4.92
N ASP A 76 9.20 11.70 -6.07
CA ASP A 76 7.95 12.42 -6.29
C ASP A 76 7.05 11.62 -7.23
N TRP A 77 5.89 11.22 -6.72
CA TRP A 77 4.87 10.47 -7.44
C TRP A 77 3.57 11.26 -7.57
N ALA A 78 3.57 12.57 -7.38
CA ALA A 78 2.37 13.40 -7.38
C ALA A 78 1.55 13.28 -8.66
N GLU A 79 2.20 13.04 -9.81
CA GLU A 79 1.54 12.86 -11.10
C GLU A 79 0.67 11.59 -11.17
N ALA A 80 0.90 10.59 -10.30
CA ALA A 80 0.05 9.40 -10.22
C ALA A 80 -1.28 9.66 -9.49
N MET A 81 -1.40 10.78 -8.76
CA MET A 81 -2.53 11.04 -7.86
C MET A 81 -3.90 11.00 -8.56
N PRO A 82 -4.12 11.65 -9.72
CA PRO A 82 -5.42 11.61 -10.38
C PRO A 82 -5.82 10.19 -10.79
N TRP A 83 -4.87 9.41 -11.30
CA TRP A 83 -5.13 8.01 -11.68
C TRP A 83 -5.45 7.15 -10.45
N LEU A 84 -4.71 7.32 -9.34
CA LEU A 84 -5.02 6.61 -8.10
C LEU A 84 -6.43 6.91 -7.58
N GLU A 85 -6.86 8.17 -7.65
CA GLU A 85 -8.16 8.63 -7.18
C GLU A 85 -9.32 8.16 -8.07
N PHE A 86 -9.20 8.34 -9.38
CA PHE A 86 -10.32 8.14 -10.31
C PHE A 86 -10.35 6.75 -10.95
N GLU A 87 -9.20 6.07 -11.04
CA GLU A 87 -9.10 4.76 -11.69
C GLU A 87 -8.87 3.62 -10.70
N TRP A 88 -7.84 3.74 -9.86
CA TRP A 88 -7.43 2.64 -8.98
C TRP A 88 -8.39 2.44 -7.81
N LEU A 89 -8.66 3.51 -7.05
CA LEU A 89 -9.41 3.43 -5.80
C LEU A 89 -10.82 2.85 -6.01
N PRO A 90 -11.63 3.28 -6.99
CA PRO A 90 -12.95 2.70 -7.23
C PRO A 90 -12.88 1.20 -7.56
N LYS A 91 -11.88 0.78 -8.35
CA LYS A 91 -11.67 -0.64 -8.69
C LYS A 91 -11.28 -1.45 -7.47
N ALA A 92 -10.35 -0.93 -6.66
CA ALA A 92 -9.89 -1.60 -5.45
C ALA A 92 -11.03 -1.81 -4.43
N ILE A 93 -11.87 -0.79 -4.24
CA ILE A 93 -13.06 -0.87 -3.37
C ILE A 93 -14.08 -1.88 -3.94
N HIS A 94 -14.38 -1.80 -5.24
CA HIS A 94 -15.31 -2.71 -5.88
C HIS A 94 -14.87 -4.18 -5.79
N GLN A 95 -13.56 -4.43 -5.83
CA GLN A 95 -12.97 -5.76 -5.65
C GLN A 95 -12.82 -6.18 -4.18
N GLY A 96 -13.28 -5.36 -3.24
CA GLY A 96 -13.46 -5.74 -1.84
C GLY A 96 -12.47 -5.11 -0.86
N LEU A 97 -11.65 -4.14 -1.25
CA LEU A 97 -10.79 -3.42 -0.31
C LEU A 97 -11.64 -2.64 0.70
N GLN A 98 -11.28 -2.73 1.99
CA GLN A 98 -12.06 -2.18 3.12
C GLN A 98 -11.24 -1.27 4.04
N ALA A 99 -9.92 -1.40 4.07
CA ALA A 99 -9.08 -0.52 4.86
C ALA A 99 -7.64 -0.44 4.36
N ILE A 100 -7.00 0.71 4.60
CA ILE A 100 -5.59 0.96 4.29
C ILE A 100 -4.86 1.48 5.53
N ALA A 101 -3.84 0.76 6.00
CA ALA A 101 -2.83 1.34 6.87
C ALA A 101 -1.66 1.80 6.01
N TYR A 102 -1.29 3.06 6.12
CA TYR A 102 -0.26 3.68 5.29
C TYR A 102 0.89 4.14 6.18
N VAL A 103 2.06 3.51 6.04
CA VAL A 103 3.28 3.90 6.74
C VAL A 103 4.07 4.84 5.85
N LEU A 104 4.28 6.05 6.35
CA LEU A 104 4.87 7.16 5.62
C LEU A 104 6.36 6.95 5.35
N SER A 105 6.82 7.45 4.21
CA SER A 105 8.26 7.67 3.97
C SER A 105 8.83 8.72 4.94
N PRO A 106 10.10 8.64 5.34
CA PRO A 106 10.78 9.73 6.05
C PRO A 106 11.03 10.97 5.17
N ASP A 107 10.93 10.84 3.84
CA ASP A 107 11.08 11.96 2.91
C ASP A 107 9.88 12.92 2.99
N ILE A 108 10.15 14.19 3.30
CA ILE A 108 9.11 15.21 3.56
C ILE A 108 8.23 15.46 2.33
N SER A 109 8.83 15.50 1.14
CA SER A 109 8.09 15.70 -0.12
C SER A 109 7.12 14.54 -0.35
N ASN A 110 7.59 13.31 -0.16
CA ASN A 110 6.76 12.11 -0.26
C ASN A 110 5.65 12.07 0.80
N GLN A 111 5.92 12.52 2.03
CA GLN A 111 4.90 12.63 3.09
C GLN A 111 3.76 13.57 2.70
N LEU A 112 4.07 14.72 2.09
CA LEU A 112 3.05 15.68 1.66
C LEU A 112 2.12 15.07 0.62
N ILE A 113 2.68 14.35 -0.35
CA ILE A 113 1.91 13.67 -1.39
C ILE A 113 1.08 12.54 -0.75
N SER A 114 1.66 11.74 0.16
CA SER A 114 0.98 10.66 0.88
C SER A 114 -0.22 11.15 1.71
N ARG A 115 -0.11 12.33 2.34
CA ARG A 115 -1.21 12.96 3.09
C ARG A 115 -2.35 13.36 2.17
N ARG A 116 -2.04 13.98 1.02
CA ARG A 116 -3.05 14.34 0.00
C ARG A 116 -3.78 13.12 -0.54
N PHE A 117 -3.06 12.01 -0.75
CA PHE A 117 -3.67 10.74 -1.13
C PHE A 117 -4.66 10.26 -0.06
N ALA A 118 -4.25 10.24 1.20
CA ALA A 118 -5.14 9.85 2.28
C ALA A 118 -6.37 10.75 2.39
N ASP A 119 -6.24 12.06 2.18
CA ASP A 119 -7.37 12.98 2.18
C ASP A 119 -8.40 12.67 1.08
N ARG A 120 -7.95 12.18 -0.08
CA ARG A 120 -8.82 11.76 -1.21
C ARG A 120 -9.46 10.39 -0.99
N VAL A 121 -8.79 9.49 -0.27
CA VAL A 121 -9.28 8.13 0.03
C VAL A 121 -10.29 8.13 1.18
N ARG A 122 -10.06 8.91 2.24
CA ARG A 122 -10.87 8.92 3.48
C ARG A 122 -12.39 9.00 3.28
N PRO A 123 -12.93 9.77 2.32
CA PRO A 123 -14.37 9.83 2.10
C PRO A 123 -15.00 8.51 1.63
N GLN A 124 -14.21 7.61 1.04
CA GLN A 124 -14.68 6.38 0.41
C GLN A 124 -14.27 5.13 1.18
N LEU A 125 -13.17 5.20 1.93
CA LEU A 125 -12.55 4.03 2.56
C LEU A 125 -11.76 4.45 3.82
N PRO A 126 -11.85 3.70 4.93
CA PRO A 126 -10.97 3.87 6.08
C PRO A 126 -9.49 3.81 5.68
N ILE A 127 -8.77 4.92 5.88
CA ILE A 127 -7.32 5.00 5.74
C ILE A 127 -6.71 5.71 6.95
N ARG A 128 -5.66 5.12 7.51
CA ARG A 128 -4.90 5.69 8.62
C ARG A 128 -3.42 5.77 8.28
N LEU A 129 -2.84 6.94 8.56
CA LEU A 129 -1.42 7.20 8.37
C LEU A 129 -0.65 6.86 9.65
N PHE A 130 0.52 6.27 9.48
CA PHE A 130 1.45 5.88 10.54
C PHE A 130 2.86 6.31 10.17
N PHE A 131 3.70 6.50 11.18
CA PHE A 131 5.14 6.68 11.01
C PHE A 131 5.87 5.35 11.23
N ASP A 132 7.16 5.30 10.87
CA ASP A 132 7.98 4.09 10.98
C ASP A 132 8.00 3.49 12.39
N TYR A 133 8.08 4.34 13.42
CA TYR A 133 8.05 3.90 14.82
C TYR A 133 6.69 3.33 15.29
N ASP A 134 5.62 3.49 14.49
CA ASP A 134 4.26 3.03 14.79
C ASP A 134 3.80 1.85 13.89
N LYS A 135 4.72 1.17 13.19
CA LYS A 135 4.39 0.06 12.27
C LYS A 135 3.61 -1.07 12.92
N GLU A 136 3.92 -1.41 14.17
CA GLU A 136 3.16 -2.45 14.89
C GLU A 136 1.71 -2.01 15.14
N ALA A 137 1.48 -0.73 15.43
CA ALA A 137 0.15 -0.18 15.63
C ALA A 137 -0.67 -0.16 14.33
N ALA A 138 -0.01 -0.04 13.17
CA ALA A 138 -0.66 -0.10 11.86
C ALA A 138 -1.30 -1.47 11.58
N LEU A 139 -0.59 -2.56 11.86
CA LEU A 139 -1.14 -3.92 11.73
C LEU A 139 -2.26 -4.17 12.74
N GLY A 140 -2.08 -3.76 13.99
CA GLY A 140 -3.13 -3.87 15.02
C GLY A 140 -4.40 -3.09 14.65
N TRP A 141 -4.26 -1.91 14.05
CA TRP A 141 -5.40 -1.14 13.55
C TRP A 141 -6.13 -1.86 12.42
N LEU A 142 -5.41 -2.43 11.44
CA LEU A 142 -6.01 -3.23 10.37
C LEU A 142 -6.75 -4.46 10.90
N GLN A 143 -6.21 -5.11 11.94
CA GLN A 143 -6.87 -6.25 12.57
C GLN A 143 -8.23 -5.91 13.18
N ALA A 144 -8.42 -4.66 13.57
CA ALA A 144 -9.67 -4.15 14.13
C ALA A 144 -10.63 -3.53 13.09
N GLN A 145 -10.26 -3.51 11.81
CA GLN A 145 -11.16 -3.16 10.70
C GLN A 145 -11.85 -4.41 10.16
#